data_AF-A0A3C2D8R4-F1
#
_entry.id   AF-A0A3C2D8R4-F1
#
_cell.length_a   1.000
_cell.length_b   1.000
_cell.length_c   1.000
_cell.angle_alpha   90.00
_cell.angle_beta   90.00
_cell.angle_gamma   90.00
#
_symmetry.space_group_name_H-M   'P 1'
#
loop_
_entity.id
_entity.type
_entity.pdbx_description
1 polymer ?
#
loop_
_entity_poly.entity_id
_entity_poly.type
_entity_poly.pdbx_seq_one_letter_code
_entity_poly.pdbx_strand_id
1 'polypeptide(L)'
;MHLGYHAQWAGKTNQMDLAMVRNNPADAGRLCDESKDTRFIFFHISYPYYEEMLAVAKQFANATIDMCWAWIINPVAAKDFLKKFIVTVPSNKILTFGGDYTSVEPVLGHSIIARNGIALALSELVEENHISLNEALALVDPLLNGNAREIFRLDKKQKLLKNLKWDSL
;
A
#
# COMPACT_ATOMS: atom_id res chain seq x y z
N MET A 1 -10.20 -4.60 7.77
CA MET A 1 -9.02 -4.37 8.63
C MET A 1 -8.59 -2.92 8.45
N HIS A 2 -9.26 -2.01 9.14
CA HIS A 2 -9.06 -0.57 8.97
C HIS A 2 -8.33 -0.07 10.21
N LEU A 3 -7.03 0.23 10.09
CA LEU A 3 -6.30 0.88 11.18
C LEU A 3 -7.02 2.17 11.61
N GLY A 4 -7.65 2.88 10.65
CA GLY A 4 -8.38 4.13 10.89
C GLY A 4 -9.52 4.07 11.91
N TYR A 5 -10.31 2.99 11.97
CA TYR A 5 -11.50 2.97 12.85
C TYR A 5 -11.12 2.99 14.34
N HIS A 6 -10.02 2.32 14.71
CA HIS A 6 -9.54 2.30 16.09
C HIS A 6 -8.45 3.36 16.34
N ALA A 7 -7.64 3.72 15.34
CA ALA A 7 -6.49 4.58 15.59
C ALA A 7 -6.80 6.08 15.59
N GLN A 8 -7.80 6.58 14.83
CA GLN A 8 -8.06 8.05 14.83
C GLN A 8 -9.31 8.53 14.10
N TRP A 9 -9.86 7.80 13.12
CA TRP A 9 -10.92 8.35 12.25
C TRP A 9 -12.27 8.50 12.98
N ALA A 10 -12.52 7.74 14.04
CA ALA A 10 -13.76 7.86 14.79
C ALA A 10 -13.73 8.92 15.90
N GLY A 11 -12.60 9.57 16.22
CA GLY A 11 -12.51 10.64 17.23
C GLY A 11 -13.07 10.32 18.63
N LYS A 12 -13.43 9.06 18.89
CA LYS A 12 -14.20 8.63 20.07
C LYS A 12 -13.32 7.99 21.14
N THR A 13 -12.12 7.52 20.79
CA THR A 13 -11.20 6.86 21.70
C THR A 13 -9.74 7.16 21.34
N ASN A 14 -8.93 7.57 22.32
CA ASN A 14 -7.47 7.71 22.19
C ASN A 14 -6.76 6.34 22.33
N GLN A 15 -7.25 5.32 21.60
CA GLN A 15 -6.87 3.92 21.83
C GLN A 15 -6.78 3.15 20.52
N MET A 16 -5.56 2.69 20.19
CA MET A 16 -5.34 1.65 19.19
C MET A 16 -5.24 0.30 19.90
N ASP A 17 -6.14 -0.64 19.59
CA ASP A 17 -6.03 -2.01 20.10
C ASP A 17 -4.87 -2.73 19.39
N LEU A 18 -3.70 -2.67 20.01
CA LEU A 18 -2.48 -3.28 19.47
C LEU A 18 -2.56 -4.80 19.37
N ALA A 19 -3.39 -5.47 20.19
CA ALA A 19 -3.55 -6.91 20.11
C ALA A 19 -4.28 -7.30 18.82
N MET A 20 -5.35 -6.59 18.47
CA MET A 20 -6.03 -6.78 17.19
C MET A 20 -5.10 -6.44 16.01
N VAL A 21 -4.39 -5.32 16.08
CA VAL A 21 -3.47 -4.92 15.00
C VAL A 21 -2.33 -5.92 14.81
N ARG A 22 -1.86 -6.58 15.88
CA ARG A 22 -0.84 -7.64 15.78
C ARG A 22 -1.38 -8.91 15.12
N ASN A 23 -2.64 -9.26 15.33
CA ASN A 23 -3.22 -10.49 14.82
C ASN A 23 -3.70 -10.38 13.36
N ASN A 24 -3.84 -9.16 12.86
CA ASN A 24 -4.19 -8.84 11.48
C ASN A 24 -3.51 -9.71 10.40
N PRO A 25 -2.17 -9.91 10.40
CA PRO A 25 -1.51 -10.70 9.36
C PRO A 25 -1.94 -12.17 9.35
N ALA A 26 -2.23 -12.75 10.53
CA ALA A 26 -2.72 -14.12 10.63
C ALA A 26 -4.13 -14.25 10.02
N ASP A 27 -5.01 -13.29 10.32
CA ASP A 27 -6.36 -13.26 9.75
C ASP A 27 -6.32 -12.98 8.23
N ALA A 28 -5.42 -12.10 7.78
CA ALA A 28 -5.18 -11.84 6.36
C ALA A 28 -4.75 -13.11 5.60
N GLY A 29 -3.82 -13.88 6.17
CA GLY A 29 -3.40 -15.16 5.60
C GLY A 29 -4.54 -16.16 5.51
N ARG A 30 -5.38 -16.26 6.55
CA ARG A 30 -6.56 -17.14 6.55
C ARG A 30 -7.55 -16.75 5.47
N LEU A 31 -7.89 -15.46 5.35
CA LEU A 31 -8.78 -14.95 4.30
C LEU A 31 -8.26 -15.30 2.89
N CYS A 32 -6.96 -15.14 2.67
CA CYS A 32 -6.34 -15.46 1.40
C CYS A 32 -6.42 -16.95 1.05
N ASP A 33 -6.24 -17.85 2.02
CA ASP A 33 -6.34 -19.30 1.82
C ASP A 33 -7.79 -19.76 1.58
N GLU A 34 -8.74 -19.21 2.33
CA GLU A 34 -10.15 -19.57 2.22
C GLU A 34 -10.79 -19.06 0.91
N SER A 35 -10.28 -17.97 0.33
CA SER A 35 -10.84 -17.30 -0.84
C SER A 35 -9.81 -17.10 -1.96
N LYS A 36 -9.33 -18.22 -2.54
CA LYS A 36 -8.22 -18.24 -3.53
C LYS A 36 -8.49 -17.43 -4.80
N ASP A 37 -9.76 -17.34 -5.23
CA ASP A 37 -10.15 -16.61 -6.45
C ASP A 37 -10.38 -15.10 -6.22
N THR A 38 -10.32 -14.65 -4.96
CA THR A 38 -10.55 -13.26 -4.58
C THR A 38 -9.23 -12.56 -4.31
N ARG A 39 -9.00 -11.42 -4.98
CA ARG A 39 -7.87 -10.52 -4.66
C ARG A 39 -8.20 -9.68 -3.43
N PHE A 40 -7.33 -9.74 -2.43
CA PHE A 40 -7.39 -8.90 -1.23
C PHE A 40 -6.36 -7.79 -1.29
N ILE A 41 -6.76 -6.59 -0.87
CA ILE A 41 -5.88 -5.43 -0.71
C ILE A 41 -5.85 -5.09 0.78
N PHE A 42 -4.70 -5.27 1.43
CA PHE A 42 -4.51 -5.03 2.86
C PHE A 42 -3.86 -3.67 3.09
N PHE A 43 -4.55 -2.80 3.81
CA PHE A 43 -4.17 -1.41 3.97
C PHE A 43 -3.24 -1.19 5.17
N HIS A 44 -2.51 -0.08 5.14
CA HIS A 44 -1.75 0.48 6.27
C HIS A 44 -0.63 -0.42 6.82
N ILE A 45 -0.20 -1.41 6.03
CA ILE A 45 0.92 -2.31 6.35
C ILE A 45 0.84 -3.01 7.72
N SER A 46 -0.32 -3.03 8.37
CA SER A 46 -0.47 -3.48 9.76
C SER A 46 0.46 -2.77 10.77
N TYR A 47 0.76 -1.48 10.55
CA TYR A 47 1.67 -0.72 11.42
C TYR A 47 1.28 -0.82 12.93
N PRO A 48 2.22 -1.10 13.85
CA PRO A 48 3.66 -1.21 13.66
C PRO A 48 4.18 -2.63 13.35
N TYR A 49 3.31 -3.63 13.15
CA TYR A 49 3.64 -5.05 12.93
C TYR A 49 3.68 -5.38 11.43
N TYR A 50 4.50 -4.64 10.67
CA TYR A 50 4.51 -4.72 9.21
C TYR A 50 5.35 -5.86 8.64
N GLU A 51 6.21 -6.49 9.44
CA GLU A 51 7.08 -7.58 8.98
C GLU A 51 6.28 -8.82 8.59
N GLU A 52 5.28 -9.18 9.41
CA GLU A 52 4.42 -10.32 9.14
C GLU A 52 3.59 -10.12 7.85
N MET A 53 3.30 -8.88 7.47
CA MET A 53 2.62 -8.58 6.21
C MET A 53 3.50 -8.88 4.98
N LEU A 54 4.83 -8.83 5.10
CA LEU A 54 5.74 -9.29 4.03
C LEU A 54 5.59 -10.78 3.79
N ALA A 55 5.48 -11.58 4.87
CA ALA A 55 5.27 -13.02 4.77
C ALA A 55 3.92 -13.32 4.11
N VAL A 56 2.84 -12.65 4.53
CA VAL A 56 1.51 -12.80 3.90
C VAL A 56 1.59 -12.48 2.40
N ALA A 57 2.17 -11.33 2.04
CA ALA A 57 2.29 -10.92 0.65
C ALA A 57 3.24 -11.82 -0.15
N LYS A 58 4.24 -12.44 0.46
CA LYS A 58 5.10 -13.43 -0.22
C LYS A 58 4.37 -14.73 -0.51
N GLN A 59 3.64 -15.26 0.48
CA GLN A 59 3.05 -16.59 0.42
C GLN A 59 1.78 -16.64 -0.45
N PHE A 60 0.92 -15.62 -0.37
CA PHE A 60 -0.40 -15.67 -0.98
C PHE A 60 -0.46 -14.84 -2.26
N ALA A 61 -0.63 -15.48 -3.42
CA ALA A 61 -0.69 -14.82 -4.73
C ALA A 61 -1.80 -13.74 -4.83
N ASN A 62 -2.88 -13.93 -4.09
CA ASN A 62 -4.04 -13.03 -4.04
C ASN A 62 -3.95 -11.93 -2.97
N ALA A 63 -2.84 -11.82 -2.22
CA ALA A 63 -2.59 -10.74 -1.27
C ALA A 63 -1.82 -9.58 -1.93
N THR A 64 -2.41 -8.39 -1.93
CA THR A 64 -1.76 -7.12 -2.32
C THR A 64 -1.67 -6.22 -1.09
N ILE A 65 -0.55 -5.53 -0.89
CA ILE A 65 -0.39 -4.59 0.21
C ILE A 65 -0.58 -3.17 -0.29
N ASP A 66 -1.29 -2.36 0.48
CA ASP A 66 -1.48 -0.94 0.25
C ASP A 66 -0.86 -0.14 1.41
N MET A 67 0.04 0.77 1.05
CA MET A 67 0.76 1.66 1.98
C MET A 67 -0.06 2.90 2.34
N CYS A 68 -1.39 2.86 2.23
CA CYS A 68 -2.29 3.95 2.61
C CYS A 68 -1.92 4.48 3.99
N TRP A 69 -1.71 5.79 4.07
CA TRP A 69 -1.25 6.52 5.26
C TRP A 69 0.14 6.19 5.80
N ALA A 70 0.80 5.10 5.38
CA ALA A 70 2.05 4.65 6.00
C ALA A 70 3.11 5.77 6.06
N TRP A 71 3.24 6.55 4.97
CA TRP A 71 4.19 7.65 4.87
C TRP A 71 3.93 8.81 5.83
N ILE A 72 2.67 9.10 6.16
CA ILE A 72 2.30 10.18 7.10
C ILE A 72 2.17 9.67 8.54
N ILE A 73 2.04 8.36 8.75
CA ILE A 73 2.08 7.75 10.08
C ILE A 73 3.53 7.68 10.58
N ASN A 74 4.41 7.06 9.79
CA ASN A 74 5.82 6.92 10.12
C ASN A 74 6.65 6.73 8.83
N PRO A 75 7.24 7.80 8.28
CA PRO A 75 7.97 7.72 7.02
C PRO A 75 9.23 6.84 7.10
N VAL A 76 9.84 6.70 8.29
CA VAL A 76 11.01 5.83 8.49
C VAL A 76 10.61 4.36 8.38
N ALA A 77 9.54 3.97 9.08
CA ALA A 77 8.99 2.61 8.99
C ALA A 77 8.43 2.30 7.60
N ALA A 78 7.78 3.26 6.94
CA ALA A 78 7.26 3.09 5.59
C ALA A 78 8.39 2.86 4.57
N LYS A 79 9.49 3.62 4.66
CA LYS A 79 10.69 3.42 3.84
C LYS A 79 11.28 2.02 4.08
N ASP A 80 11.49 1.65 5.34
CA ASP A 80 12.04 0.34 5.71
C ASP A 80 11.17 -0.82 5.21
N PHE A 81 9.86 -0.72 5.39
CA PHE A 81 8.89 -1.67 4.83
C PHE A 81 9.02 -1.79 3.31
N LEU A 82 9.07 -0.67 2.58
CA LEU A 82 9.17 -0.70 1.12
C LEU A 82 10.48 -1.36 0.66
N LYS A 83 11.62 -1.04 1.29
CA LYS A 83 12.90 -1.69 0.99
C LYS A 83 12.80 -3.20 1.14
N LYS A 84 12.33 -3.66 2.29
CA LYS A 84 12.15 -5.08 2.60
C LYS A 84 11.16 -5.74 1.66
N PHE A 85 10.09 -5.04 1.28
CA PHE A 85 9.11 -5.53 0.32
C PHE A 85 9.73 -5.80 -1.04
N ILE A 86 10.49 -4.85 -1.60
CA ILE A 86 11.08 -4.99 -2.95
C ILE A 86 12.02 -6.20 -3.05
N VAL A 87 12.79 -6.49 -2.00
CA VAL A 87 13.72 -7.64 -1.99
C VAL A 87 13.03 -8.97 -1.61
N THR A 88 11.78 -8.93 -1.12
CA THR A 88 11.09 -10.13 -0.61
C THR A 88 9.94 -10.57 -1.52
N VAL A 89 9.12 -9.63 -1.98
CA VAL A 89 7.81 -9.85 -2.62
C VAL A 89 7.82 -9.28 -4.04
N PRO A 90 7.14 -9.92 -5.01
CA PRO A 90 6.96 -9.34 -6.34
C PRO A 90 6.40 -7.91 -6.28
N SER A 91 7.09 -6.98 -6.96
CA SER A 91 6.77 -5.54 -6.91
C SER A 91 5.40 -5.18 -7.48
N ASN A 92 4.75 -6.06 -8.24
CA ASN A 92 3.39 -5.86 -8.74
C ASN A 92 2.30 -6.07 -7.66
N LYS A 93 2.67 -6.44 -6.43
CA LYS A 93 1.76 -6.71 -5.31
C LYS A 93 1.72 -5.59 -4.27
N ILE A 94 2.24 -4.41 -4.59
CA ILE A 94 2.23 -3.26 -3.68
C ILE A 94 1.61 -2.03 -4.34
N LEU A 95 0.84 -1.30 -3.54
CA LEU A 95 0.36 0.05 -3.83
C LEU A 95 1.08 0.98 -2.86
N THR A 96 2.00 1.80 -3.36
CA THR A 96 2.88 2.59 -2.49
C THR A 96 2.27 3.91 -2.06
N PHE A 97 1.09 4.29 -2.54
CA PHE A 97 0.45 5.55 -2.19
C PHE A 97 -1.06 5.42 -2.14
N GLY A 98 -1.66 5.97 -1.09
CA GLY A 98 -3.10 5.95 -0.88
C GLY A 98 -3.47 6.89 0.26
N GLY A 99 -4.56 7.62 0.07
CA GLY A 99 -5.20 8.44 1.11
C GLY A 99 -6.70 8.30 0.99
N ASP A 100 -7.38 8.24 2.12
CA ASP A 100 -8.83 8.23 2.30
C ASP A 100 -9.30 9.59 2.85
N TYR A 101 -8.70 10.67 2.34
CA TYR A 101 -9.02 12.03 2.79
C TYR A 101 -10.42 12.47 2.36
N THR A 102 -11.09 13.23 3.22
CA THR A 102 -12.31 13.95 2.87
C THR A 102 -12.06 15.21 2.05
N SER A 103 -10.81 15.69 2.04
CA SER A 103 -10.40 16.95 1.37
C SER A 103 -9.18 16.70 0.49
N VAL A 104 -8.99 17.52 -0.56
CA VAL A 104 -7.95 17.30 -1.58
C VAL A 104 -6.59 17.86 -1.16
N GLU A 105 -6.57 18.85 -0.27
CA GLU A 105 -5.39 19.60 0.14
C GLU A 105 -4.29 18.70 0.76
N PRO A 106 -4.60 17.71 1.63
CA PRO A 106 -3.59 16.83 2.21
C PRO A 106 -2.92 15.90 1.18
N VAL A 107 -3.58 15.65 0.04
CA VAL A 107 -3.10 14.71 -0.99
C VAL A 107 -1.74 15.17 -1.54
N LEU A 108 -1.59 16.48 -1.78
CA LEU A 108 -0.35 17.03 -2.33
C LEU A 108 0.81 16.81 -1.36
N GLY A 109 0.65 17.20 -0.10
CA GLY A 109 1.67 17.05 0.94
C GLY A 109 2.05 15.59 1.15
N HIS A 110 1.07 14.70 1.29
CA HIS A 110 1.32 13.27 1.41
C HIS A 110 2.06 12.72 0.18
N SER A 111 1.68 13.12 -1.05
CA SER A 111 2.35 12.65 -2.26
C SER A 111 3.83 13.03 -2.32
N ILE A 112 4.21 14.18 -1.77
CA ILE A 112 5.61 14.61 -1.69
C ILE A 112 6.38 13.72 -0.72
N ILE A 113 5.82 13.47 0.47
CA ILE A 113 6.44 12.59 1.48
C ILE A 113 6.63 11.18 0.91
N ALA A 114 5.59 10.65 0.25
CA ALA A 114 5.65 9.32 -0.36
C ALA A 114 6.71 9.23 -1.47
N ARG A 115 6.76 10.18 -2.41
CA ARG A 115 7.77 10.19 -3.48
C ARG A 115 9.20 10.28 -2.93
N ASN A 116 9.42 11.12 -1.91
CA ASN A 116 10.74 11.23 -1.26
C ASN A 116 11.13 9.93 -0.56
N GLY A 117 10.19 9.29 0.15
CA GLY A 117 10.42 8.02 0.82
C GLY A 117 10.68 6.86 -0.15
N ILE A 118 9.96 6.80 -1.27
CA ILE A 118 10.17 5.81 -2.34
C ILE A 118 11.55 6.00 -2.98
N ALA A 119 11.92 7.25 -3.32
CA ALA A 119 13.22 7.55 -3.89
C ALA A 119 14.35 7.12 -2.93
N LEU A 120 14.22 7.44 -1.64
CA LEU A 120 15.21 7.06 -0.64
C LEU A 120 15.30 5.53 -0.47
N ALA A 121 14.18 4.82 -0.44
CA ALA A 121 14.16 3.36 -0.35
C ALA A 121 14.89 2.71 -1.54
N LEU A 122 14.60 3.17 -2.76
CA LEU A 122 15.24 2.65 -3.97
C LEU A 122 16.74 3.00 -4.02
N SER A 123 17.12 4.22 -3.64
CA SER A 123 18.53 4.62 -3.57
C SER A 123 19.31 3.77 -2.58
N GLU A 124 18.78 3.55 -1.37
CA GLU A 124 19.46 2.71 -0.38
C GLU A 124 19.62 1.26 -0.87
N LEU A 125 18.62 0.69 -1.56
CA LEU A 125 18.74 -0.65 -2.14
C LEU A 125 19.85 -0.74 -3.22
N VAL A 126 20.06 0.34 -3.98
CA VAL A 126 21.15 0.42 -4.96
C VAL A 126 22.50 0.54 -4.26
N GLU A 127 22.61 1.42 -3.27
CA GLU A 127 23.83 1.62 -2.48
C GLU A 127 24.26 0.34 -1.73
N GLU A 128 23.28 -0.41 -1.23
CA GLU A 128 23.47 -1.70 -0.55
C GLU A 128 23.70 -2.87 -1.53
N ASN A 129 23.69 -2.62 -2.85
CA ASN A 129 23.84 -3.63 -3.92
C ASN A 129 22.77 -4.73 -3.92
N HIS A 130 21.57 -4.45 -3.40
CA HIS A 130 20.43 -5.36 -3.50
C HIS A 130 19.81 -5.35 -4.91
N ILE A 131 19.83 -4.20 -5.58
CA ILE A 131 19.38 -4.03 -6.97
C ILE A 131 20.32 -3.08 -7.70
N SER A 132 20.37 -3.16 -9.03
CA SER A 132 21.06 -2.19 -9.87
C SER A 132 20.26 -0.89 -10.02
N LEU A 133 20.94 0.20 -10.42
CA LEU A 133 20.29 1.47 -10.75
C LEU A 133 19.23 1.30 -11.85
N ASN A 134 19.48 0.45 -12.85
CA ASN A 134 18.54 0.21 -13.94
C ASN A 134 17.27 -0.50 -13.43
N GLU A 135 17.41 -1.47 -12.54
CA GLU A 135 16.26 -2.14 -11.90
C GLU A 135 15.48 -1.16 -11.01
N ALA A 136 16.17 -0.32 -10.24
CA ALA A 136 15.54 0.72 -9.43
C ALA A 136 14.71 1.69 -10.29
N LEU A 137 15.26 2.16 -11.42
CA LEU A 137 14.55 3.04 -12.36
C LEU A 137 13.34 2.34 -13.01
N ALA A 138 13.46 1.06 -13.34
CA ALA A 138 12.35 0.28 -13.91
C ALA A 138 11.19 0.07 -12.92
N LEU A 139 11.44 0.16 -11.61
CA LEU A 139 10.42 0.05 -10.57
C LEU A 139 9.63 1.35 -10.35
N VAL A 140 10.13 2.51 -10.79
CA VAL A 140 9.52 3.81 -10.48
C VAL A 140 8.08 3.91 -10.99
N ASP A 141 7.84 3.66 -12.28
CA ASP A 141 6.50 3.77 -12.87
C ASP A 141 5.49 2.76 -12.28
N PRO A 142 5.82 1.46 -12.16
CA PRO A 142 4.96 0.49 -11.47
C PRO A 142 4.59 0.91 -10.06
N LEU A 143 5.56 1.33 -9.25
CA LEU A 143 5.33 1.69 -7.85
C LEU A 143 4.48 2.95 -7.72
N LEU A 144 4.80 4.02 -8.46
CA LEU A 144 4.12 5.30 -8.31
C LEU A 144 2.65 5.27 -8.73
N ASN A 145 2.33 4.57 -9.82
CA ASN A 145 0.93 4.46 -10.25
C ASN A 145 0.60 3.23 -11.10
N GLY A 146 1.59 2.59 -11.75
CA GLY A 146 1.33 1.49 -12.69
C GLY A 146 0.57 0.33 -12.08
N ASN A 147 0.99 -0.14 -10.90
CA ASN A 147 0.32 -1.20 -10.16
C ASN A 147 -1.14 -0.85 -9.83
N ALA A 148 -1.39 0.37 -9.37
CA ALA A 148 -2.73 0.85 -9.05
C ALA A 148 -3.63 0.87 -10.30
N ARG A 149 -3.10 1.35 -11.44
CA ARG A 149 -3.83 1.38 -12.71
C ARG A 149 -4.25 -0.01 -13.15
N GLU A 150 -3.34 -0.98 -13.05
CA GLU A 150 -3.59 -2.37 -13.42
C GLU A 150 -4.60 -3.04 -12.46
N ILE A 151 -4.33 -2.99 -11.15
CA ILE A 151 -5.14 -3.63 -10.12
C ILE A 151 -6.58 -3.13 -10.15
N PHE A 152 -6.79 -1.81 -10.25
CA PHE A 152 -8.13 -1.22 -10.28
C PHE A 152 -8.75 -1.15 -11.69
N ARG A 153 -8.04 -1.67 -12.71
CA ARG A 153 -8.49 -1.73 -14.11
C ARG A 153 -8.92 -0.35 -14.62
N LEU A 154 -8.13 0.68 -14.32
CA LEU A 154 -8.52 2.08 -14.56
C LEU A 154 -8.83 2.35 -16.03
N ASP A 155 -8.09 1.77 -16.98
CA ASP A 155 -8.36 1.97 -18.40
C ASP A 155 -9.74 1.46 -18.83
N LYS A 156 -10.19 0.32 -18.29
CA LYS A 156 -11.54 -0.22 -18.55
C LYS A 156 -12.60 0.71 -17.96
N LYS A 157 -12.40 1.18 -16.73
CA LYS A 157 -13.33 2.12 -16.05
C LYS A 157 -13.39 3.46 -16.79
N GLN A 158 -12.26 4.01 -17.21
CA GLN A 158 -12.21 5.28 -17.96
C GLN A 158 -12.95 5.18 -19.29
N LYS A 159 -12.77 4.08 -20.04
CA LYS A 159 -13.53 3.84 -21.29
C LYS A 159 -15.03 3.77 -21.05
N LEU A 160 -15.45 3.10 -19.97
CA LEU A 160 -16.86 3.03 -19.58
C LEU A 160 -17.42 4.42 -19.24
N LEU A 161 -16.72 5.17 -18.37
CA LEU A 161 -17.17 6.49 -17.89
C LEU A 161 -17.26 7.54 -19.00
N LYS A 162 -16.40 7.47 -20.04
CA LYS A 162 -16.47 8.38 -21.21
C LYS A 162 -17.77 8.26 -22.00
N ASN A 163 -18.40 7.08 -21.98
CA ASN A 163 -19.61 6.80 -22.74
C ASN A 163 -20.89 6.98 -21.91
N LEU A 164 -20.77 7.30 -20.62
CA LEU A 164 -21.92 7.56 -19.77
C LEU A 164 -22.42 8.98 -20.01
N LYS A 165 -23.73 9.09 -20.29
CA LYS A 165 -24.45 10.35 -20.13
C LYS A 165 -24.72 10.49 -18.64
N TRP A 166 -24.11 11.49 -18.04
CA TRP A 166 -24.41 11.85 -16.65
C TRP A 166 -25.80 12.48 -16.66
N ASP A 167 -26.75 11.86 -15.99
CA ASP A 167 -28.02 12.52 -15.72
C ASP A 167 -27.70 13.77 -14.88
N SER A 168 -28.15 14.92 -15.34
CA SER A 168 -27.97 16.18 -14.64
C SER A 168 -28.66 16.07 -13.28
N LEU A 169 -27.86 16.07 -12.21
CA LEU A 169 -28.32 16.25 -10.82
C LEU A 169 -29.04 17.60 -10.66
#